data_AF-A0A5M9WLY3-F1
#
_entry.id   AF-A0A5M9WLY3-F1
#
_cell.length_a   1.000
_cell.length_b   1.000
_cell.length_c   1.000
_cell.angle_alpha   90.00
_cell.angle_beta   90.00
_cell.angle_gamma   90.00
#
_symmetry.space_group_name_H-M   'P 1'
#
loop_
_entity.id
_entity.type
_entity.pdbx_description
1 polymer ?
#
loop_
_entity_poly.entity_id
_entity_poly.type
_entity_poly.pdbx_seq_one_letter_code
_entity_poly.pdbx_strand_id
1 'polypeptide(L)' 'MEATGLHPYKLAVAKEEVADALAQGIVTYPFTVNDPVDMELMINMGVQGIITDLPDVLASLMTVRTRSANTGIH' A
#
# COMPACT_ATOMS: atom_id res chain seq x y z
N MET A 1 -20.60 25.75 -15.76
CA MET A 1 -20.84 25.18 -14.41
C MET A 1 -19.94 23.97 -14.33
N GLU A 2 -18.82 24.16 -13.65
CA GLU A 2 -17.70 23.24 -13.51
C GLU A 2 -18.12 22.00 -12.70
N ALA A 3 -18.04 20.82 -13.30
CA ALA A 3 -18.10 19.57 -12.56
C ALA A 3 -16.70 19.27 -11.99
N THR A 4 -16.28 20.01 -10.97
CA THR A 4 -15.10 19.68 -10.17
C THR A 4 -15.43 18.51 -9.25
N GLY A 5 -14.89 17.34 -9.57
CA GLY A 5 -14.97 16.15 -8.73
C GLY A 5 -15.78 15.04 -9.39
N LEU A 6 -15.21 14.45 -10.45
CA LEU A 6 -15.49 13.04 -10.71
C LEU A 6 -14.98 12.31 -9.44
N HIS A 7 -15.90 11.87 -8.59
CA HIS A 7 -15.62 10.86 -7.57
C HIS A 7 -16.01 9.51 -8.20
N PRO A 8 -15.21 8.94 -9.14
CA PRO A 8 -15.42 7.55 -9.47
C PRO A 8 -15.16 6.79 -8.18
N TYR A 9 -16.18 6.10 -7.71
CA TYR A 9 -16.15 5.06 -6.69
C TYR A 9 -14.72 4.66 -6.30
N LYS A 10 -14.25 5.26 -5.20
CA LYS A 10 -12.87 5.26 -4.67
C LYS A 10 -12.40 3.89 -4.17
N LEU A 11 -12.94 2.79 -4.70
CA LEU A 11 -12.83 1.45 -4.12
C LEU A 11 -12.35 0.35 -5.08
N ALA A 12 -12.21 0.60 -6.38
CA ALA A 12 -11.81 -0.46 -7.33
C ALA A 12 -10.55 -0.15 -8.16
N VAL A 13 -9.99 1.05 -7.99
CA VAL A 13 -8.89 1.58 -8.81
C VAL A 13 -7.53 1.36 -8.11
N ALA A 14 -7.51 0.92 -6.86
CA ALA A 14 -6.29 0.99 -6.05
C ALA A 14 -5.39 -0.24 -6.06
N LYS A 15 -5.83 -1.44 -6.49
CA LYS A 15 -4.98 -2.66 -6.42
C LYS A 15 -4.37 -3.00 -7.76
N GLU A 16 -5.21 -3.14 -8.77
CA GLU A 16 -4.81 -3.52 -10.12
C GLU A 16 -3.93 -2.43 -10.74
N GLU A 17 -4.29 -1.16 -10.58
CA GLU A 17 -3.51 -0.05 -11.14
C GLU A 17 -2.17 0.13 -10.42
N VAL A 18 -2.10 -0.18 -9.12
CA VAL A 18 -0.82 -0.16 -8.38
C VAL A 18 0.06 -1.30 -8.84
N ALA A 19 -0.49 -2.49 -9.03
CA ALA A 19 0.25 -3.63 -9.58
C ALA A 19 0.77 -3.32 -11.00
N ASP A 20 -0.07 -2.73 -11.85
CA ASP A 20 0.30 -2.37 -13.22
C ASP A 20 1.34 -1.24 -13.26
N ALA A 21 1.23 -0.23 -12.39
CA ALA A 21 2.20 0.85 -12.28
C ALA A 21 3.55 0.35 -11.76
N LEU A 22 3.55 -0.53 -10.76
CA LEU A 22 4.76 -1.19 -10.28
C LEU A 22 5.41 -2.06 -11.35
N ALA A 23 4.62 -2.79 -12.14
CA ALA A 23 5.12 -3.57 -13.27
C ALA A 23 5.77 -2.68 -14.35
N GLN A 24 5.35 -1.42 -14.46
CA GLN A 24 5.94 -0.42 -15.34
C GLN A 24 7.11 0.36 -14.71
N GLY A 25 7.52 0.02 -13.47
CA GLY A 25 8.60 0.69 -12.75
C GLY A 25 8.23 2.10 -12.27
N ILE A 26 6.94 2.41 -12.20
CA ILE A 26 6.44 3.71 -11.76
C ILE A 26 6.41 3.72 -10.23
N VAL A 27 7.03 4.75 -9.64
CA VAL A 27 6.98 5.00 -8.20
C VAL A 27 5.53 5.20 -7.78
N THR A 28 5.03 4.32 -6.91
CA THR A 28 3.62 4.25 -6.57
C THR A 28 3.41 4.33 -5.06
N TYR A 29 2.59 5.30 -4.65
CA TYR A 29 2.18 5.54 -3.26
C TYR A 29 0.66 5.37 -3.15
N PRO A 30 0.15 4.15 -2.92
CA PRO A 30 -1.28 3.90 -2.80
C PRO A 30 -1.93 4.73 -1.68
N PHE A 31 -3.13 5.25 -1.94
CA PHE A 31 -3.95 6.01 -1.00
C PHE A 31 -5.45 5.70 -1.17
N THR A 32 -6.30 5.78 -0.15
CA THR A 32 -6.00 5.64 1.28
C THR A 32 -6.23 4.18 1.64
N VAL A 33 -5.22 3.48 2.15
CA VAL A 33 -5.31 2.05 2.44
C VAL A 33 -5.42 1.87 3.94
N ASN A 34 -6.55 1.34 4.41
CA ASN A 34 -6.81 1.17 5.84
C ASN A 34 -6.99 -0.32 6.23
N ASP A 35 -7.11 -1.23 5.26
CA ASP A 35 -7.20 -2.67 5.53
C ASP A 35 -5.78 -3.26 5.72
N PRO A 36 -5.48 -3.91 6.86
CA PRO A 36 -4.17 -4.52 7.11
C PRO A 36 -3.77 -5.58 6.08
N VAL A 37 -4.72 -6.35 5.56
CA VAL A 37 -4.47 -7.38 4.53
C VAL A 37 -4.01 -6.72 3.24
N ASP A 38 -4.64 -5.60 2.88
CA ASP A 38 -4.26 -4.83 1.69
C ASP A 38 -2.91 -4.13 1.87
N MET A 39 -2.64 -3.62 3.08
CA MET A 39 -1.31 -3.10 3.41
C MET A 39 -0.24 -4.18 3.22
N GLU A 40 -0.46 -5.38 3.76
CA GLU A 40 0.48 -6.50 3.62
C GLU A 40 0.73 -6.90 2.16
N LEU A 41 -0.34 -6.92 1.35
CA LEU A 41 -0.26 -7.22 -0.07
C LEU A 41 0.58 -6.17 -0.80
N MET A 42 0.33 -4.88 -0.56
CA MET A 42 1.07 -3.79 -1.20
C MET A 42 2.53 -3.76 -0.78
N ILE A 43 2.80 -4.02 0.51
CA ILE A 43 4.17 -4.22 1.01
C ILE A 43 4.87 -5.36 0.24
N ASN A 44 4.19 -6.49 0.05
CA ASN A 44 4.75 -7.62 -0.71
C ASN A 44 4.99 -7.28 -2.19
N MET A 45 4.19 -6.38 -2.76
CA MET A 45 4.36 -5.88 -4.12
C MET A 45 5.54 -4.91 -4.26
N GLY A 46 6.13 -4.43 -3.15
CA GLY A 46 7.31 -3.55 -3.18
C GLY A 46 6.99 -2.07 -3.33
N VAL A 47 5.78 -1.64 -2.94
CA VAL A 47 5.46 -0.20 -2.88
C VAL A 47 6.43 0.54 -1.96
N GLN A 48 6.77 1.78 -2.32
CA GLN A 48 7.74 2.56 -1.55
C GLN A 48 7.12 3.24 -0.32
N GLY A 49 5.79 3.29 -0.23
CA GLY A 49 5.06 3.80 0.92
C GLY A 49 3.56 3.68 0.73
N ILE A 50 2.82 3.66 1.84
CA ILE A 50 1.35 3.56 1.84
C ILE A 50 0.80 4.78 2.57
N ILE A 51 -0.14 5.48 1.93
CA ILE A 51 -0.88 6.58 2.55
C ILE A 51 -2.09 5.95 3.25
N THR A 52 -2.15 6.11 4.57
CA THR A 52 -3.14 5.48 5.46
C THR A 52 -3.57 6.43 6.56
N ASP A 53 -4.81 6.29 7.02
CA ASP A 53 -5.30 6.94 8.24
C ASP A 53 -4.88 6.17 9.52
N LEU A 54 -4.30 4.97 9.36
CA LEU A 54 -3.90 4.07 10.43
C LEU A 54 -2.36 3.82 10.43
N PRO A 55 -1.53 4.86 10.68
CA PRO A 55 -0.07 4.74 10.60
C PRO A 55 0.50 3.73 11.59
N ASP A 56 -0.11 3.57 12.77
CA ASP A 56 0.34 2.64 13.81
C ASP A 56 0.19 1.17 13.38
N VAL A 57 -0.87 0.87 12.64
CA VAL A 57 -1.11 -0.48 12.08
C VAL A 57 -0.03 -0.80 11.05
N LEU A 58 0.23 0.13 10.13
CA LEU A 58 1.27 -0.03 9.12
C LEU A 58 2.66 -0.20 9.76
N ALA A 59 3.00 0.60 10.78
CA ALA A 59 4.26 0.50 11.51
C ALA A 59 4.42 -0.85 12.23
N SER A 60 3.32 -1.39 12.77
CA SER A 60 3.32 -2.71 13.41
C SER A 60 3.61 -3.83 12.41
N LEU A 61 2.99 -3.78 11.22
CA LEU A 61 3.25 -4.74 10.12
C LEU A 61 4.72 -4.70 9.65
N MET A 62 5.33 -3.51 9.60
CA MET A 62 6.75 -3.36 9.29
C MET A 62 7.67 -3.95 10.36
N THR A 63 7.37 -3.67 11.63
CA THR A 63 8.15 -4.16 12.78
C THR A 63 8.17 -5.69 12.86
N VAL A 64 7.02 -6.32 12.61
CA VAL A 64 6.90 -7.80 12.59
C VAL A 64 7.81 -8.40 11.52
N ARG A 65 7.84 -7.82 10.30
CA ARG A 65 8.71 -8.29 9.22
C ARG A 65 10.21 -8.14 9.54
N THR A 66 10.63 -6.99 10.09
CA THR A 66 12.05 -6.79 10.47
C THR A 66 12.50 -7.81 11.50
N ARG A 67 11.64 -8.18 12.47
CA ARG A 67 11.94 -9.22 13.45
C ARG A 67 12.03 -10.61 12.83
N SER A 68 11.15 -10.94 11.88
CA SER A 68 11.17 -12.24 11.21
C SER A 68 12.38 -12.44 10.29
N ALA A 69 12.89 -11.37 9.66
CA ALA A 69 14.07 -11.43 8.80
C ALA A 69 15.38 -11.61 9.57
N ASN A 70 15.41 -11.30 10.88
CA ASN A 70 16.64 -11.30 11.69
C ASN A 70 16.88 -12.60 12.47
N THR A 71 16.02 -13.61 12.33
CA THR A 71 16.10 -14.90 13.06
C THR A 71 16.83 -16.00 12.25
N GLY A 72 17.49 -15.64 11.14
CA GLY A 72 18.15 -16.56 10.21
C GLY A 72 19.68 -16.64 10.30
N ILE A 73 20.29 -16.28 11.43
CA ILE A 73 21.73 -16.43 11.67
C ILE A 73 21.99 -17.14 13.00
N HIS A 74 21.97 -18.47 12.95
CA HIS A 74 22.70 -19.33 13.88
C HIS A 74 23.27 -20.52 13.12
#